data_AF-A0A7Z1AHQ7-F1
#
_entry.id   AF-A0A7Z1AHQ7-F1
#
_cell.length_a   1.000
_cell.length_b   1.000
_cell.length_c   1.000
_cell.angle_alpha   90.00
_cell.angle_beta   90.00
_cell.angle_gamma   90.00
#
_symmetry.space_group_name_H-M   'P 1'
#
loop_
_entity.id
_entity.type
_entity.pdbx_description
1 polymer ?
#
loop_
_entity_poly.entity_id
_entity_poly.type
_entity_poly.pdbx_seq_one_letter_code
_entity_poly.pdbx_strand_id
1 'polypeptide(L)' 'MKIAIGVQGAARELQLDVDMDEEDLVALVKQTAADSTALDLSDRRGQRIIVPAASLAYVSIASEQPRRVGFAVS' A
#
# COMPACT_ATOMS: atom_id res chain seq x y z
N MET A 1 4.67 -6.03 -3.81
CA MET A 1 3.36 -5.48 -4.19
C MET A 1 3.48 -3.98 -4.11
N LYS A 2 3.09 -3.25 -5.17
CA LYS A 2 3.21 -1.79 -5.20
C LYS A 2 2.00 -1.13 -4.57
N ILE A 3 2.24 -0.22 -3.65
CA ILE A 3 1.21 0.55 -2.97
C ILE A 3 1.56 2.05 -3.02
N ALA A 4 0.53 2.88 -2.97
CA ALA A 4 0.66 4.31 -2.81
C ALA A 4 -0.10 4.76 -1.56
N ILE A 5 0.56 5.57 -0.73
CA ILE A 5 -0.02 6.09 0.51
C ILE A 5 -0.20 7.59 0.37
N GLY A 6 -1.44 8.05 0.51
CA GLY A 6 -1.77 9.46 0.65
C GLY A 6 -1.68 9.89 2.10
N VAL A 7 -0.94 10.97 2.37
CA VAL A 7 -0.83 11.57 3.71
C VAL A 7 -1.49 12.96 3.69
N GLN A 8 -2.33 13.24 4.67
CA GLN A 8 -2.98 14.54 4.82
C GLN A 8 -1.93 15.64 4.98
N GLY A 9 -2.07 16.72 4.19
CA GLY A 9 -1.13 17.85 4.21
C GLY A 9 0.20 17.60 3.47
N ALA A 10 0.44 16.41 2.94
CA ALA A 10 1.57 16.15 2.06
C ALA A 10 1.23 16.47 0.61
N ALA A 11 2.14 17.15 -0.09
CA ALA A 11 1.96 17.50 -1.51
C ALA A 11 2.19 16.32 -2.47
N ARG A 12 2.72 15.19 -1.98
CA ARG A 12 3.06 14.01 -2.76
C ARG A 12 2.67 12.75 -2.01
N GLU A 13 2.29 11.73 -2.76
CA GLU A 13 2.06 10.37 -2.26
C GLU A 13 3.39 9.65 -1.98
N LEU A 14 3.37 8.69 -1.06
CA LEU A 14 4.47 7.77 -0.82
C LEU A 14 4.26 6.50 -1.63
N GLN A 15 5.18 6.18 -2.54
CA GLN A 15 5.16 4.93 -3.29
C GLN A 15 6.07 3.91 -2.62
N LEU A 16 5.53 2.71 -2.38
CA LEU A 16 6.21 1.64 -1.67
C LEU A 16 6.03 0.31 -2.39
N ASP A 17 7.04 -0.56 -2.33
CA ASP A 17 6.96 -1.94 -2.79
C ASP A 17 7.13 -2.88 -1.59
N VAL A 18 6.00 -3.28 -1.02
CA VAL A 18 5.96 -4.13 0.17
C VAL A 18 6.03 -5.60 -0.19
N ASP A 19 6.71 -6.39 0.64
CA ASP A 19 6.79 -7.85 0.50
C ASP A 19 5.81 -8.54 1.45
N MET A 20 4.52 -8.35 1.18
CA MET A 20 3.41 -8.96 1.93
C MET A 20 2.21 -9.18 1.01
N ASP A 21 1.27 -10.01 1.45
CA ASP A 21 0.04 -10.29 0.72
C ASP A 21 -0.97 -9.14 0.85
N GLU A 22 -1.86 -9.02 -0.14
CA GLU A 22 -2.89 -7.97 -0.18
C GLU A 22 -3.84 -8.06 1.02
N GLU A 23 -4.26 -9.27 1.39
CA GLU A 23 -5.16 -9.52 2.51
C GLU A 23 -4.56 -9.07 3.84
N ASP A 24 -3.28 -9.39 4.07
CA ASP A 24 -2.54 -8.99 5.27
C ASP A 24 -2.38 -7.47 5.35
N LEU A 25 -2.06 -6.81 4.22
CA LEU A 25 -1.97 -5.36 4.16
C LEU A 25 -3.31 -4.70 4.51
N VAL A 26 -4.41 -5.20 3.94
CA VAL A 26 -5.75 -4.66 4.20
C VAL A 26 -6.13 -4.85 5.67
N ALA A 27 -5.82 -6.00 6.26
CA ALA A 27 -6.04 -6.26 7.67
C ALA A 27 -5.24 -5.30 8.56
N LEU A 28 -3.96 -5.10 8.25
CA LEU A 28 -3.07 -4.19 8.97
C LEU A 28 -3.60 -2.75 8.90
N VAL A 29 -3.96 -2.26 7.71
CA VAL A 29 -4.50 -0.90 7.54
C VAL A 29 -5.79 -0.70 8.33
N LYS A 30 -6.69 -1.69 8.33
CA LYS A 30 -7.93 -1.65 9.11
C LYS A 30 -7.66 -1.64 10.62
N GLN A 31 -6.71 -2.45 11.09
CA GLN A 31 -6.31 -2.49 12.49
C GLN A 31 -5.71 -1.15 12.92
N THR A 32 -4.77 -0.61 12.13
CA THR A 32 -4.18 0.70 12.38
C THR A 32 -5.23 1.81 12.47
N ALA A 33 -6.22 1.79 11.57
CA ALA A 33 -7.32 2.75 11.60
C ALA A 33 -8.22 2.58 12.83
N ALA A 34 -8.52 1.35 13.24
CA ALA A 34 -9.35 1.06 14.42
C ALA A 34 -8.64 1.43 15.73
N ASP A 35 -7.38 1.04 15.87
CA ASP A 35 -6.58 1.23 17.08
C ASP A 35 -5.94 2.62 17.17
N SER A 36 -6.08 3.44 16.11
CA SER A 36 -5.42 4.75 15.97
C SER A 36 -3.90 4.68 16.16
N THR A 37 -3.29 3.56 15.77
CA THR A 37 -1.85 3.33 15.86
C THR A 37 -1.14 3.85 14.61
N ALA A 38 0.19 3.78 14.56
CA ALA A 38 0.91 4.12 13.32
C ALA A 38 0.93 2.92 12.36
N LEU A 39 0.80 3.18 11.07
CA LEU A 39 1.03 2.20 10.01
C LEU A 39 2.53 2.04 9.83
N ASP A 40 3.05 0.88 10.15
CA ASP A 40 4.48 0.55 10.06
C ASP A 40 4.69 -0.46 8.94
N LEU A 41 5.40 -0.05 7.90
CA LEU A 41 5.65 -0.85 6.71
C LEU A 41 7.13 -0.89 6.40
N SER A 42 7.61 -2.04 5.94
CA SER A 42 8.96 -2.20 5.42
C SER A 42 8.89 -2.42 3.91
N ASP A 43 9.59 -1.56 3.18
CA ASP A 43 9.80 -1.66 1.74
C ASP A 43 10.82 -2.78 1.44
N ARG A 44 10.74 -3.37 0.23
CA ARG A 44 11.68 -4.41 -0.23
C ARG A 44 13.15 -3.98 -0.23
N ARG A 45 13.40 -2.68 -0.22
CA ARG A 45 14.75 -2.09 -0.16
C ARG A 45 15.30 -2.00 1.28
N GLY A 46 14.56 -2.50 2.28
CA GLY A 46 14.93 -2.43 3.70
C GLY A 46 14.62 -1.07 4.34
N GLN A 47 13.89 -0.19 3.66
CA GLN A 47 13.43 1.07 4.22
C GLN A 47 12.19 0.82 5.08
N ARG A 48 12.25 1.17 6.36
CA ARG A 48 11.07 1.17 7.25
C ARG A 48 10.41 2.54 7.22
N ILE A 49 9.10 2.56 7.04
CA ILE A 49 8.29 3.76 6.96
C ILE A 49 7.15 3.65 7.96
N ILE A 50 6.99 4.70 8.76
CA ILE A 50 6.00 4.78 9.81
C ILE A 50 5.12 5.99 9.52
N VAL A 51 3.82 5.76 9.33
CA VAL A 51 2.82 6.80 9.02
C VAL A 51 1.78 6.82 10.15
N PRO A 52 1.59 7.94 10.87
CA PRO A 52 0.54 8.03 11.90
C PRO A 52 -0.86 7.82 11.31
N ALA A 53 -1.74 7.05 11.98
CA ALA A 53 -3.13 6.84 11.52
C ALA A 53 -3.87 8.17 11.28
N ALA A 54 -3.69 9.14 12.18
CA ALA A 54 -4.35 10.44 12.09
C ALA A 54 -3.97 11.24 10.82
N SER A 55 -2.83 10.93 10.19
CA SER A 55 -2.37 11.59 8.97
C SER A 55 -2.63 10.76 7.72
N LEU A 56 -3.13 9.53 7.85
CA LEU A 56 -3.40 8.65 6.72
C LEU A 56 -4.66 9.13 5.99
N ALA A 57 -4.52 9.51 4.72
CA ALA A 57 -5.66 9.89 3.88
C ALA A 57 -6.25 8.66 3.16
N TYR A 58 -5.39 7.86 2.53
CA TYR A 58 -5.77 6.61 1.87
C TYR A 58 -4.55 5.72 1.65
N VAL A 59 -4.82 4.44 1.36
CA VAL A 59 -3.85 3.48 0.84
C VAL A 59 -4.42 2.92 -0.46
N SER A 60 -3.70 3.10 -1.55
CA SER A 60 -4.02 2.54 -2.86
C SER A 60 -3.13 1.32 -3.11
N ILE A 61 -3.75 0.20 -3.47
CA ILE A 61 -3.06 -1.05 -3.78
C ILE A 61 -3.11 -1.21 -5.30
N ALA A 62 -1.94 -1.19 -5.94
CA ALA A 62 -1.86 -1.43 -7.37
C ALA A 62 -1.81 -2.93 -7.63
N SER A 63 -2.92 -3.51 -8.07
CA SER A 63 -2.94 -4.90 -8.52
C SER A 63 -2.16 -5.03 -9.84
N GLU A 64 -1.10 -5.84 -9.85
CA GLU A 64 -0.53 -6.37 -11.09
C GLU A 64 -1.54 -7.38 -11.67
N GLN A 65 -2.61 -6.89 -12.32
CA GLN A 65 -3.42 -7.79 -13.14
C GLN A 65 -2.54 -8.35 -14.24
N PRO A 66 -2.41 -9.70 -14.35
CA PRO A 66 -1.69 -10.28 -15.47
C PRO A 66 -2.45 -9.90 -16.73
N ARG A 67 -1.82 -9.08 -17.58
CA ARG A 67 -2.36 -8.73 -18.89
C ARG A 67 -2.56 -10.05 -19.66
N ARG A 68 -3.80 -10.53 -19.80
CA ARG A 68 -4.13 -11.59 -20.75
C ARG A 68 -3.90 -11.00 -22.14
N VAL A 69 -2.72 -11.23 -22.71
CA VAL A 69 -2.49 -11.01 -24.13
C VAL A 69 -3.30 -12.06 -24.89
N GLY A 70 -4.45 -11.65 -25.42
CA GLY A 70 -5.31 -12.47 -26.26
C GLY A 70 -4.72 -12.58 -27.65
N PHE A 71 -3.85 -13.56 -27.89
CA PHE A 71 -3.55 -14.01 -29.24
C PHE A 71 -4.67 -14.94 -29.70
N ALA A 72 -5.79 -14.37 -30.15
CA ALA A 72 -6.71 -15.09 -31.01
C ALA A 72 -6.05 -15.13 -32.41
N VAL A 73 -5.45 -16.28 -32.74
CA VAL A 73 -5.00 -16.57 -34.11
C VAL A 73 -6.25 -16.65 -34.98
N SER A 74 -6.25 -15.82 -36.02
CA SER A 74 -7.29 -15.75 -37.07
C SER A 74 -7.26 -16.97 -37.97
#